data_AF-A0A9J5Z7Q4-F1
#
_entry.id   AF-A0A9J5Z7Q4-F1
#
_cell.length_a   1.000
_cell.length_b   1.000
_cell.length_c   1.000
_cell.angle_alpha   90.00
_cell.angle_beta   90.00
_cell.angle_gamma   90.00
#
_symmetry.space_group_name_H-M   'P 1'
#
loop_
_entity.id
_entity.type
_entity.pdbx_description
1 polymer ?
#
loop_
_entity_poly.entity_id
_entity_poly.type
_entity_poly.pdbx_seq_one_letter_code
_entity_poly.pdbx_strand_id
1 'polypeptide(L)'
;MGLRQSNPDAYTPKIVSIGPNHRKNPQLGPMEEYKLLYLRRFLQRRQGLDMKYWIGILEDMEEEARMYYDDIEDLDTDEFCKMLLLDGCFVVEFIRKRECCQMSSEILFKIINFVDYKYNQILRDLLLLENQLPFFILNKLHDLTEQDTGLRLETLAITFFSHVVNLGYIYNNRMDLKIFDTERRDMKHLLEVVHVASCPMNCMKLSNDINDTKWNKVMPNATELSEAGVRFVKVMNHTTSLFNIEFENGLMTIPSLDVVDSTEALPRNFIAYEQQSTDLQYLYFNKDVSLLRRKIIIANWIGVDKEVASLFNKIGNGVTTYYNFYYRKVS
;
A
#
# COMPACT_ATOMS: atom_id res chain seq x y z
N MET A 1 -19.07 9.67 11.72
CA MET A 1 -18.11 10.29 10.79
C MET A 1 -17.42 9.16 10.06
N GLY A 2 -17.52 9.08 8.73
CA GLY A 2 -16.84 8.04 7.96
C GLY A 2 -15.32 8.26 7.93
N LEU A 3 -14.55 7.22 7.59
CA LEU A 3 -13.08 7.28 7.49
C LEU A 3 -12.59 8.50 6.70
N ARG A 4 -13.06 8.69 5.47
CA ARG A 4 -12.70 9.82 4.60
C ARG A 4 -13.08 11.17 5.19
N GLN A 5 -14.26 11.28 5.82
CA GLN A 5 -14.71 12.54 6.44
C GLN A 5 -13.79 12.99 7.60
N SER A 6 -13.10 12.05 8.25
CA SER A 6 -12.20 12.37 9.36
C SER A 6 -10.89 13.02 8.90
N ASN A 7 -10.42 12.70 7.68
CA ASN A 7 -9.24 13.30 7.07
C ASN A 7 -9.26 13.08 5.54
N PRO A 8 -9.89 13.97 4.74
CA PRO A 8 -9.96 13.81 3.29
C PRO A 8 -8.60 13.80 2.59
N ASP A 9 -7.62 14.52 3.15
CA ASP A 9 -6.26 14.61 2.61
C ASP A 9 -5.51 13.29 2.73
N ALA A 10 -5.92 12.37 3.60
CA ALA A 10 -5.31 11.04 3.69
C ALA A 10 -5.70 10.10 2.53
N TYR A 11 -6.74 10.44 1.77
CA TYR A 11 -7.30 9.61 0.70
C TYR A 11 -7.24 10.28 -0.68
N THR A 12 -6.82 11.55 -0.74
CA THR A 12 -6.74 12.31 -2.00
C THR A 12 -5.31 12.33 -2.53
N PRO A 13 -5.06 11.93 -3.80
CA PRO A 13 -3.75 12.03 -4.41
C PRO A 13 -3.31 13.48 -4.58
N LYS A 14 -2.00 13.74 -4.53
CA LYS A 14 -1.42 15.09 -4.55
C LYS A 14 -0.66 15.40 -5.83
N ILE A 15 -0.10 14.38 -6.48
CA ILE A 15 0.77 14.49 -7.64
C ILE A 15 0.26 13.63 -8.80
N VAL A 16 -0.16 12.38 -8.54
CA VAL A 16 -0.52 11.44 -9.61
C VAL A 16 -1.88 10.80 -9.36
N SER A 17 -2.79 10.97 -10.33
CA SER A 17 -4.01 10.18 -10.42
C SER A 17 -3.69 8.83 -11.04
N ILE A 18 -4.27 7.75 -10.53
CA ILE A 18 -4.23 6.41 -11.12
C ILE A 18 -5.65 5.86 -11.09
N GLY A 19 -6.15 5.46 -12.25
CA GLY A 19 -7.52 5.03 -12.40
C GLY A 19 -8.51 6.21 -12.56
N PRO A 20 -9.81 5.90 -12.59
CA PRO A 20 -10.85 6.84 -12.98
C PRO A 20 -11.20 7.88 -11.90
N ASN A 21 -11.13 7.54 -10.62
CA ASN A 21 -11.71 8.33 -9.51
C ASN A 21 -11.19 9.76 -9.39
N HIS A 22 -9.90 9.99 -9.69
CA HIS A 22 -9.26 11.29 -9.55
C HIS A 22 -8.87 11.92 -10.90
N ARG A 23 -9.25 11.29 -12.02
CA ARG A 23 -8.85 11.69 -13.38
C ARG A 23 -9.27 13.12 -13.73
N LYS A 24 -10.43 13.55 -13.26
CA LYS A 24 -10.99 14.90 -13.54
C LYS A 24 -10.37 15.99 -12.66
N ASN A 25 -9.43 15.68 -11.77
CA ASN A 25 -8.80 16.68 -10.92
C ASN A 25 -7.72 17.47 -11.70
N PRO A 26 -7.92 18.76 -11.98
CA PRO A 26 -6.99 19.55 -12.77
C PRO A 26 -5.61 19.72 -12.09
N GLN A 27 -5.53 19.59 -10.76
CA GLN A 27 -4.26 19.71 -10.03
C GLN A 27 -3.30 18.53 -10.31
N LEU A 28 -3.83 17.40 -10.77
CA LEU A 28 -3.06 16.19 -11.09
C LEU A 28 -2.67 16.12 -12.57
N GLY A 29 -3.24 17.00 -13.41
CA GLY A 29 -3.00 17.06 -14.86
C GLY A 29 -1.53 17.15 -15.29
N PRO A 30 -0.63 17.89 -14.60
CA PRO A 30 0.78 17.95 -14.97
C PRO A 30 1.47 16.58 -15.01
N MET A 31 0.95 15.58 -14.31
CA MET A 31 1.54 14.24 -14.28
C MET A 31 1.26 13.41 -15.54
N GLU A 32 0.22 13.76 -16.31
CA GLU A 32 -0.15 13.03 -17.53
C GLU A 32 0.97 13.07 -18.59
N GLU A 33 1.70 14.19 -18.70
CA GLU A 33 2.85 14.30 -19.61
C GLU A 33 3.97 13.32 -19.23
N TYR A 34 4.21 13.13 -17.92
CA TYR A 34 5.20 12.17 -17.44
C TYR A 34 4.75 10.73 -17.65
N LYS A 35 3.47 10.42 -17.47
CA LYS A 35 2.94 9.08 -17.79
C LYS A 35 3.15 8.73 -19.26
N LEU A 36 3.01 9.69 -20.19
CA LEU A 36 3.31 9.46 -21.61
C LEU A 36 4.78 9.09 -21.86
N LEU A 37 5.72 9.65 -21.08
CA LEU A 37 7.13 9.24 -21.14
C LEU A 37 7.31 7.79 -20.69
N TYR A 38 6.60 7.38 -19.63
CA TYR A 38 6.60 6.00 -19.15
C TYR A 38 5.92 5.04 -20.13
N LEU A 39 4.82 5.45 -20.78
CA LEU A 39 4.18 4.69 -21.85
C LEU A 39 5.16 4.48 -23.01
N ARG A 40 5.86 5.53 -23.44
CA ARG A 40 6.88 5.40 -24.50
C ARG A 40 7.96 4.38 -24.12
N ARG A 41 8.42 4.42 -22.86
CA ARG A 41 9.40 3.47 -22.33
C ARG A 41 8.85 2.04 -22.29
N PHE A 42 7.61 1.87 -21.86
CA PHE A 42 6.91 0.58 -21.83
C PHE A 42 6.81 -0.03 -23.24
N LEU A 43 6.36 0.76 -24.22
CA LEU A 43 6.20 0.31 -25.61
C LEU A 43 7.54 -0.05 -26.28
N GLN A 44 8.64 0.60 -25.89
CA GLN A 44 9.98 0.26 -26.39
C GLN A 44 10.46 -1.14 -25.99
N ARG A 45 9.90 -1.74 -24.93
CA ARG A 45 10.22 -3.12 -24.56
C ARG A 45 9.74 -4.11 -25.62
N ARG A 46 8.53 -3.91 -26.15
CA ARG A 46 7.98 -4.73 -27.24
C ARG A 46 7.80 -3.90 -28.51
N GLN A 47 8.89 -3.75 -29.25
CA GLN A 47 8.84 -3.09 -30.56
C GLN A 47 8.02 -3.90 -31.57
N GLY A 48 7.36 -3.20 -32.50
CA GLY A 48 6.58 -3.81 -33.57
C GLY A 48 5.11 -4.05 -33.24
N LEU A 49 4.67 -3.77 -32.02
CA LEU A 49 3.24 -3.73 -31.68
C LEU A 49 2.71 -2.30 -31.81
N ASP A 50 1.55 -2.16 -32.45
CA ASP A 50 0.88 -0.88 -32.54
C ASP A 50 -0.01 -0.62 -31.32
N MET A 51 -0.51 0.61 -31.20
CA MET A 51 -1.38 1.01 -30.09
C MET A 51 -2.70 0.22 -30.08
N LYS A 52 -3.21 -0.18 -31.25
CA LYS A 52 -4.46 -0.93 -31.37
C LYS A 52 -4.36 -2.31 -30.74
N TYR A 53 -3.22 -2.98 -30.87
CA TYR A 53 -2.97 -4.25 -30.20
C TYR A 53 -3.10 -4.14 -28.68
N TRP A 54 -2.51 -3.11 -28.08
CA TRP A 54 -2.57 -2.90 -26.63
C TRP A 54 -3.97 -2.54 -26.14
N ILE A 55 -4.68 -1.67 -26.88
CA ILE A 55 -6.05 -1.32 -26.56
C ILE A 55 -6.97 -2.55 -26.68
N GLY A 56 -6.86 -3.34 -27.75
CA GLY A 56 -7.67 -4.55 -27.92
C GLY A 56 -7.54 -5.56 -26.78
N ILE A 57 -6.33 -5.74 -26.24
CA ILE A 57 -6.12 -6.60 -25.05
C ILE A 57 -6.88 -6.06 -23.83
N LEU A 58 -6.93 -4.74 -23.66
CA LEU A 58 -7.61 -4.12 -22.52
C LEU A 58 -9.12 -4.04 -22.73
N GLU A 59 -9.58 -3.95 -23.98
CA GLU A 59 -11.01 -4.06 -24.33
C GLU A 59 -11.56 -5.43 -23.91
N ASP A 60 -10.82 -6.52 -24.15
CA ASP A 60 -11.19 -7.87 -23.72
C ASP A 60 -11.30 -8.02 -22.19
N MET A 61 -10.70 -7.09 -21.43
CA MET A 61 -10.61 -7.10 -19.96
C MET A 61 -11.40 -5.96 -19.31
N GLU A 62 -12.09 -5.15 -20.11
CA GLU A 62 -12.68 -3.89 -19.69
C GLU A 62 -13.85 -4.09 -18.73
N GLU A 63 -14.78 -4.99 -19.06
CA GLU A 63 -15.96 -5.28 -18.23
C GLU A 63 -15.57 -5.70 -16.81
N GLU A 64 -14.60 -6.63 -16.70
CA GLU A 64 -14.07 -7.08 -15.41
C GLU A 64 -13.36 -5.95 -14.66
N ALA A 65 -12.57 -5.12 -15.36
CA ALA A 65 -11.87 -4.01 -14.75
C ALA A 65 -12.84 -2.95 -14.21
N ARG A 66 -13.99 -2.73 -14.85
CA ARG A 66 -15.02 -1.80 -14.37
C ARG A 66 -15.67 -2.24 -13.07
N MET A 67 -15.76 -3.53 -12.79
CA MET A 67 -16.35 -4.06 -11.55
C MET A 67 -15.60 -3.65 -10.28
N TYR A 68 -14.39 -3.10 -10.41
CA TYR A 68 -13.58 -2.57 -9.30
C TYR A 68 -13.96 -1.14 -8.90
N TYR A 69 -14.92 -0.52 -9.59
CA TYR A 69 -15.31 0.85 -9.37
C TYR A 69 -16.83 0.97 -9.26
N ASP A 70 -17.30 1.69 -8.25
CA ASP A 70 -18.74 1.85 -8.00
C ASP A 70 -19.39 2.87 -8.97
N ASP A 71 -18.75 4.03 -9.21
CA ASP A 71 -19.34 5.17 -9.93
C ASP A 71 -18.42 5.70 -11.05
N ILE A 72 -18.34 5.02 -12.20
CA ILE A 72 -17.47 5.41 -13.35
C ILE A 72 -18.22 5.56 -14.69
N GLU A 73 -19.51 5.88 -14.63
CA GLU A 73 -20.42 5.91 -15.79
C GLU A 73 -20.03 6.92 -16.89
N ASP A 74 -19.11 7.85 -16.62
CA ASP A 74 -18.75 8.93 -17.54
C ASP A 74 -17.69 8.57 -18.60
N LEU A 75 -17.08 7.37 -18.54
CA LEU A 75 -16.00 6.98 -19.47
C LEU A 75 -16.49 5.95 -20.48
N ASP A 76 -16.36 6.27 -21.77
CA ASP A 76 -16.54 5.26 -22.82
C ASP A 76 -15.41 4.20 -22.78
N THR A 77 -15.60 3.10 -23.51
CA THR A 77 -14.65 1.99 -23.52
C THR A 77 -13.27 2.40 -24.01
N ASP A 78 -13.17 3.23 -25.05
CA ASP A 78 -11.89 3.67 -25.61
C ASP A 78 -11.14 4.57 -24.62
N GLU A 79 -11.82 5.52 -23.99
CA GLU A 79 -11.26 6.39 -22.96
C GLU A 79 -10.84 5.63 -21.69
N PHE A 80 -11.59 4.59 -21.32
CA PHE A 80 -11.29 3.73 -20.18
C PHE A 80 -10.07 2.85 -20.47
N CYS A 81 -10.03 2.13 -21.59
CA CYS A 81 -8.90 1.30 -21.99
C CYS A 81 -7.62 2.12 -22.19
N LYS A 82 -7.70 3.33 -22.76
CA LYS A 82 -6.55 4.25 -22.86
C LYS A 82 -6.01 4.64 -21.48
N MET A 83 -6.88 4.84 -20.51
CA MET A 83 -6.48 5.16 -19.14
C MET A 83 -5.88 3.95 -18.42
N LEU A 84 -6.49 2.77 -18.55
CA LEU A 84 -5.90 1.52 -18.05
C LEU A 84 -4.49 1.30 -18.61
N LEU A 85 -4.29 1.55 -19.90
CA LEU A 85 -2.98 1.45 -20.54
C LEU A 85 -2.01 2.49 -19.98
N LEU A 86 -2.36 3.76 -20.02
CA LEU A 86 -1.46 4.85 -19.64
C LEU A 86 -1.04 4.75 -18.16
N ASP A 87 -2.02 4.55 -17.28
CA ASP A 87 -1.80 4.47 -15.84
C ASP A 87 -1.14 3.14 -15.46
N GLY A 88 -1.55 2.04 -16.08
CA GLY A 88 -0.98 0.72 -15.83
C GLY A 88 0.49 0.64 -16.28
N CYS A 89 0.80 1.17 -17.46
CA CYS A 89 2.18 1.29 -17.93
C CYS A 89 3.02 2.14 -16.97
N PHE A 90 2.50 3.28 -16.51
CA PHE A 90 3.18 4.12 -15.54
C PHE A 90 3.51 3.35 -14.26
N VAL A 91 2.54 2.68 -13.64
CA VAL A 91 2.74 1.93 -12.38
C VAL A 91 3.75 0.79 -12.56
N VAL A 92 3.59 -0.04 -13.60
CA VAL A 92 4.48 -1.17 -13.88
C VAL A 92 5.92 -0.70 -14.10
N GLU A 93 6.11 0.32 -14.91
CA GLU A 93 7.43 0.89 -15.20
C GLU A 93 8.03 1.59 -13.98
N PHE A 94 7.22 2.26 -13.16
CA PHE A 94 7.67 2.90 -11.92
C PHE A 94 8.20 1.87 -10.92
N ILE A 95 7.49 0.75 -10.73
CA ILE A 95 7.89 -0.35 -9.82
C ILE A 95 9.16 -1.06 -10.30
N ARG A 96 9.29 -1.32 -11.60
CA ARG A 96 10.44 -2.06 -12.16
C ARG A 96 11.78 -1.36 -11.96
N LYS A 97 11.81 -0.04 -11.73
CA LYS A 97 13.01 0.80 -11.51
C LYS A 97 14.25 0.33 -12.29
N ARG A 98 14.14 0.23 -13.63
CA ARG A 98 15.28 -0.11 -14.50
C ARG A 98 15.87 1.15 -15.12
N GLU A 99 17.19 1.27 -15.06
CA GLU A 99 17.94 2.16 -15.94
C GLU A 99 17.60 1.77 -17.39
N CYS A 100 17.20 2.76 -18.18
CA CYS A 100 16.28 2.61 -19.30
C CYS A 100 16.74 1.62 -20.39
N CYS A 101 15.77 0.91 -20.96
CA CYS A 101 15.83 0.49 -22.37
C CYS A 101 16.17 1.71 -23.24
N GLN A 102 17.04 1.55 -24.24
CA GLN A 102 17.62 2.58 -25.13
C GLN A 102 16.72 3.83 -25.36
N MET A 103 16.75 4.78 -24.43
CA MET A 103 16.00 6.03 -24.48
C MET A 103 16.99 7.19 -24.54
N SER A 104 16.61 8.29 -25.18
CA SER A 104 17.48 9.46 -25.26
C SER A 104 17.80 10.01 -23.87
N SER A 105 19.04 10.48 -23.70
CA SER A 105 19.56 11.02 -22.44
C SER A 105 18.70 12.19 -21.90
N GLU A 106 18.10 12.99 -22.78
CA GLU A 106 17.24 14.11 -22.40
C GLU A 106 15.94 13.66 -21.71
N ILE A 107 15.28 12.63 -22.22
CA ILE A 107 14.03 12.12 -21.61
C ILE A 107 14.35 11.46 -20.28
N LEU A 108 15.46 10.71 -20.21
CA LEU A 108 15.92 10.08 -18.98
C LEU A 108 16.18 11.13 -17.89
N PHE A 109 16.86 12.22 -18.24
CA PHE A 109 17.13 13.33 -17.33
C PHE A 109 15.85 14.01 -16.83
N LYS A 110 14.85 14.21 -17.71
CA LYS A 110 13.54 14.76 -17.32
C LYS A 110 12.80 13.85 -16.34
N ILE A 111 12.79 12.54 -16.58
CA ILE A 111 12.17 11.56 -15.67
C ILE A 111 12.90 11.58 -14.32
N ILE A 112 14.22 11.42 -14.31
CA ILE A 112 15.00 11.33 -13.07
C ILE A 112 14.80 12.57 -12.19
N ASN A 113 15.01 13.77 -12.72
CA ASN A 113 14.93 14.99 -11.91
C ASN A 113 13.53 15.23 -11.33
N PHE A 114 12.48 14.94 -12.12
CA PHE A 114 11.12 15.12 -11.66
C PHE A 114 10.72 14.08 -10.61
N VAL A 115 11.08 12.82 -10.88
CA VAL A 115 10.78 11.70 -9.98
C VAL A 115 11.52 11.89 -8.66
N ASP A 116 12.80 12.26 -8.66
CA ASP A 116 13.59 12.41 -7.43
C ASP A 116 12.99 13.45 -6.48
N TYR A 117 12.52 14.60 -7.00
CA TYR A 117 11.91 15.64 -6.16
C TYR A 117 10.53 15.25 -5.61
N LYS A 118 9.75 14.46 -6.38
CA LYS A 118 8.36 14.09 -6.01
C LYS A 118 8.20 12.64 -5.56
N TYR A 119 9.30 11.90 -5.43
CA TYR A 119 9.33 10.45 -5.27
C TYR A 119 8.41 9.98 -4.13
N ASN A 120 8.59 10.56 -2.94
CA ASN A 120 7.81 10.21 -1.76
C ASN A 120 6.31 10.48 -1.92
N GLN A 121 5.94 11.53 -2.67
CA GLN A 121 4.53 11.83 -2.94
C GLN A 121 3.92 10.88 -3.97
N ILE A 122 4.71 10.47 -4.98
CA ILE A 122 4.27 9.44 -5.94
C ILE A 122 4.04 8.12 -5.20
N LEU A 123 4.98 7.70 -4.34
CA LEU A 123 4.83 6.48 -3.53
C LEU A 123 3.56 6.52 -2.66
N ARG A 124 3.31 7.66 -2.01
CA ARG A 124 2.10 7.87 -1.22
C ARG A 124 0.85 7.71 -2.10
N ASP A 125 0.79 8.41 -3.22
CA ASP A 125 -0.36 8.41 -4.12
C ASP A 125 -0.64 7.01 -4.70
N LEU A 126 0.40 6.24 -5.00
CA LEU A 126 0.29 4.85 -5.49
C LEU A 126 -0.28 3.87 -4.45
N LEU A 127 -0.31 4.24 -3.17
CA LEU A 127 -0.85 3.43 -2.06
C LEU A 127 -2.11 4.05 -1.45
N LEU A 128 -2.84 4.89 -2.20
CA LEU A 128 -4.18 5.33 -1.80
C LEU A 128 -5.22 4.39 -2.38
N LEU A 129 -6.18 3.96 -1.57
CA LEU A 129 -7.22 3.00 -1.93
C LEU A 129 -8.09 3.50 -3.09
N GLU A 130 -8.41 4.79 -3.10
CA GLU A 130 -9.21 5.42 -4.15
C GLU A 130 -8.41 5.76 -5.41
N ASN A 131 -7.11 5.43 -5.44
CA ASN A 131 -6.18 5.75 -6.53
C ASN A 131 -5.49 4.49 -7.06
N GLN A 132 -6.29 3.47 -7.41
CA GLN A 132 -5.80 2.15 -7.80
C GLN A 132 -6.32 1.73 -9.18
N LEU A 133 -5.55 0.83 -9.81
CA LEU A 133 -6.02 -0.04 -10.89
C LEU A 133 -6.22 -1.46 -10.36
N PRO A 134 -7.10 -2.25 -10.99
CA PRO A 134 -7.17 -3.68 -10.73
C PRO A 134 -5.80 -4.32 -10.98
N PHE A 135 -5.32 -5.12 -10.03
CA PHE A 135 -3.96 -5.65 -10.08
C PHE A 135 -3.77 -6.60 -11.27
N PHE A 136 -4.82 -7.31 -11.69
CA PHE A 136 -4.78 -8.20 -12.84
C PHE A 136 -4.44 -7.46 -14.16
N ILE A 137 -4.84 -6.19 -14.30
CA ILE A 137 -4.44 -5.33 -15.41
C ILE A 137 -2.94 -5.04 -15.35
N LEU A 138 -2.42 -4.72 -14.16
CA LEU A 138 -0.99 -4.48 -13.96
C LEU A 138 -0.16 -5.74 -14.25
N ASN A 139 -0.61 -6.90 -13.78
CA ASN A 139 0.00 -8.20 -14.05
C ASN A 139 0.02 -8.49 -15.56
N LYS A 140 -1.10 -8.29 -16.25
CA LYS A 140 -1.18 -8.49 -17.71
C LYS A 140 -0.17 -7.62 -18.45
N LEU A 141 -0.10 -6.33 -18.13
CA LEU A 141 0.84 -5.38 -18.75
C LEU A 141 2.29 -5.73 -18.43
N HIS A 142 2.56 -6.15 -17.19
CA HIS A 142 3.86 -6.66 -16.77
C HIS A 142 4.26 -7.89 -17.61
N ASP A 143 3.43 -8.93 -17.66
CA ASP A 143 3.72 -10.19 -18.35
C ASP A 143 3.99 -10.00 -19.85
N LEU A 144 3.24 -9.09 -20.51
CA LEU A 144 3.42 -8.80 -21.93
C LEU A 144 4.76 -8.14 -22.26
N THR A 145 5.37 -7.46 -21.28
CA THR A 145 6.58 -6.66 -21.46
C THR A 145 7.77 -7.15 -20.62
N GLU A 146 7.58 -8.21 -19.82
CA GLU A 146 8.65 -8.81 -19.03
C GLU A 146 9.62 -9.55 -19.95
N GLN A 147 10.90 -9.19 -19.87
CA GLN A 147 11.94 -9.73 -20.76
C GLN A 147 13.19 -10.19 -20.02
N ASP A 148 13.31 -9.89 -18.73
CA ASP A 148 14.62 -9.80 -18.11
C ASP A 148 14.75 -10.59 -16.80
N THR A 149 13.76 -10.49 -15.90
CA THR A 149 13.83 -11.05 -14.54
C THR A 149 13.05 -12.33 -14.35
N GLY A 150 11.93 -12.49 -15.05
CA GLY A 150 10.97 -13.58 -14.79
C GLY A 150 10.34 -13.53 -13.40
N LEU A 151 10.51 -12.42 -12.67
CA LEU A 151 9.89 -12.18 -11.37
C LEU A 151 8.48 -11.65 -11.59
N ARG A 152 7.52 -12.12 -10.78
CA ARG A 152 6.16 -11.59 -10.80
C ARG A 152 6.11 -10.13 -10.31
N LEU A 153 5.09 -9.39 -10.73
CA LEU A 153 4.93 -7.99 -10.36
C LEU A 153 4.74 -7.80 -8.85
N GLU A 154 4.09 -8.73 -8.16
CA GLU A 154 3.92 -8.70 -6.69
C GLU A 154 5.29 -8.66 -6.01
N THR A 155 6.20 -9.53 -6.41
CA THR A 155 7.57 -9.58 -5.88
C THR A 155 8.30 -8.27 -6.11
N LEU A 156 8.16 -7.67 -7.30
CA LEU A 156 8.76 -6.38 -7.61
C LEU A 156 8.14 -5.26 -6.78
N ALA A 157 6.81 -5.23 -6.66
CA ALA A 157 6.08 -4.24 -5.87
C ALA A 157 6.49 -4.29 -4.39
N ILE A 158 6.54 -5.47 -3.79
CA ILE A 158 6.94 -5.66 -2.39
C ILE A 158 8.38 -5.21 -2.18
N THR A 159 9.29 -5.59 -3.07
CA THR A 159 10.68 -5.16 -3.01
C THR A 159 10.78 -3.64 -3.11
N PHE A 160 10.04 -3.05 -4.05
CA PHE A 160 10.01 -1.62 -4.31
C PHE A 160 9.48 -0.83 -3.11
N PHE A 161 8.36 -1.26 -2.52
CA PHE A 161 7.73 -0.60 -1.37
C PHE A 161 8.28 -1.02 0.00
N SER A 162 9.28 -1.90 0.05
CA SER A 162 9.84 -2.43 1.31
C SER A 162 10.27 -1.34 2.29
N HIS A 163 10.82 -0.22 1.80
CA HIS A 163 11.21 0.93 2.61
C HIS A 163 10.01 1.71 3.19
N VAL A 164 8.86 1.70 2.52
CA VAL A 164 7.63 2.37 2.97
C VAL A 164 7.01 1.64 4.17
N VAL A 165 7.16 0.31 4.22
CA VAL A 165 6.57 -0.57 5.25
C VAL A 165 7.62 -1.22 6.17
N ASN A 166 8.86 -0.74 6.13
CA ASN A 166 10.03 -1.21 6.90
C ASN A 166 10.24 -2.74 6.83
N LEU A 167 10.06 -3.32 5.64
CA LEU A 167 10.24 -4.76 5.36
C LEU A 167 11.72 -5.12 5.09
N GLY A 168 12.67 -4.58 5.84
CA GLY A 168 14.12 -4.69 5.57
C GLY A 168 14.71 -6.12 5.65
N TYR A 169 13.89 -7.16 5.82
CA TYR A 169 14.30 -8.56 5.61
C TYR A 169 14.36 -8.94 4.12
N ILE A 170 13.48 -8.37 3.28
CA ILE A 170 13.33 -8.78 1.87
C ILE A 170 14.60 -8.46 1.05
N TYR A 171 15.38 -7.47 1.49
CA TYR A 171 16.61 -7.08 0.82
C TYR A 171 17.78 -8.08 1.01
N ASN A 172 17.87 -8.76 2.17
CA ASN A 172 19.05 -9.55 2.51
C ASN A 172 18.92 -11.04 2.20
N ASN A 173 17.71 -11.60 2.14
CA ASN A 173 17.49 -13.01 1.82
C ASN A 173 16.40 -13.15 0.75
N ARG A 174 16.78 -13.42 -0.50
CA ARG A 174 15.88 -13.83 -1.60
C ARG A 174 15.05 -15.11 -1.32
N MET A 175 15.09 -15.66 -0.10
CA MET A 175 14.58 -16.98 0.27
C MET A 175 13.14 -16.98 0.81
N ASP A 176 12.63 -15.87 1.37
CA ASP A 176 11.27 -15.84 1.98
C ASP A 176 10.19 -15.17 1.13
N LEU A 177 10.48 -14.84 -0.14
CA LEU A 177 9.45 -14.44 -1.13
C LEU A 177 8.49 -15.58 -1.49
N LYS A 178 8.76 -16.81 -1.01
CA LYS A 178 7.89 -17.98 -1.17
C LYS A 178 6.49 -17.79 -0.55
N ILE A 179 6.29 -16.78 0.30
CA ILE A 179 4.97 -16.42 0.86
C ILE A 179 3.93 -16.18 -0.24
N PHE A 180 4.36 -15.68 -1.41
CA PHE A 180 3.48 -15.41 -2.56
C PHE A 180 3.53 -16.52 -3.63
N ASP A 181 4.37 -17.54 -3.45
CA ASP A 181 4.38 -18.72 -4.33
C ASP A 181 3.36 -19.77 -3.90
N THR A 182 2.97 -19.81 -2.63
CA THR A 182 2.20 -20.95 -2.08
C THR A 182 0.69 -20.87 -2.26
N GLU A 183 0.10 -19.69 -2.44
CA GLU A 183 -1.34 -19.56 -2.73
C GLU A 183 -1.55 -18.38 -3.69
N ARG A 184 -2.07 -18.66 -4.89
CA ARG A 184 -2.55 -17.61 -5.81
C ARG A 184 -3.75 -16.94 -5.16
N ARG A 185 -3.52 -15.92 -4.34
CA ARG A 185 -4.56 -14.93 -4.06
C ARG A 185 -4.62 -14.00 -5.26
N ASP A 186 -5.81 -13.91 -5.84
CA ASP A 186 -6.12 -12.88 -6.82
C ASP A 186 -6.17 -11.55 -6.07
N MET A 187 -5.03 -10.87 -6.01
CA MET A 187 -4.90 -9.56 -5.38
C MET A 187 -5.72 -8.55 -6.18
N LYS A 188 -6.52 -7.74 -5.48
CA LYS A 188 -7.43 -6.77 -6.08
C LYS A 188 -6.68 -5.58 -6.64
N HIS A 189 -5.73 -5.03 -5.89
CA HIS A 189 -4.97 -3.83 -6.28
C HIS A 189 -3.60 -3.75 -5.60
N LEU A 190 -2.75 -2.82 -6.04
CA LEU A 190 -1.38 -2.65 -5.54
C LEU A 190 -1.33 -2.41 -4.01
N LEU A 191 -2.27 -1.63 -3.48
CA LEU A 191 -2.36 -1.40 -2.02
C LEU A 191 -2.54 -2.71 -1.23
N GLU A 192 -3.28 -3.70 -1.75
CA GLU A 192 -3.47 -4.99 -1.09
C GLU A 192 -2.17 -5.78 -1.07
N VAL A 193 -1.42 -5.79 -2.18
CA VAL A 193 -0.12 -6.48 -2.26
C VAL A 193 0.81 -5.98 -1.13
N VAL A 194 0.88 -4.67 -0.93
CA VAL A 194 1.70 -4.06 0.11
C VAL A 194 1.13 -4.33 1.51
N HIS A 195 -0.20 -4.30 1.67
CA HIS A 195 -0.87 -4.64 2.93
C HIS A 195 -0.61 -6.07 3.37
N VAL A 196 -0.81 -7.04 2.48
CA VAL A 196 -0.59 -8.48 2.71
C VAL A 196 0.87 -8.74 3.08
N ALA A 197 1.82 -8.12 2.38
CA ALA A 197 3.25 -8.22 2.71
C ALA A 197 3.61 -7.58 4.06
N SER A 198 2.79 -6.62 4.52
CA SER A 198 2.95 -5.96 5.81
C SER A 198 2.31 -6.73 6.97
N CYS A 199 1.40 -7.67 6.67
CA CYS A 199 0.74 -8.47 7.69
C CYS A 199 1.72 -9.48 8.32
N PRO A 200 1.71 -9.64 9.66
CA PRO A 200 2.42 -10.75 10.30
C PRO A 200 1.96 -12.10 9.74
N MET A 201 2.89 -13.03 9.56
CA MET A 201 2.68 -14.32 8.88
C MET A 201 1.58 -15.21 9.50
N ASN A 202 1.22 -14.94 10.76
CA ASN A 202 0.17 -15.64 11.49
C ASN A 202 -1.23 -15.00 11.36
N CYS A 203 -1.34 -13.78 10.81
CA CYS A 203 -2.62 -13.06 10.69
C CYS A 203 -3.63 -13.77 9.78
N MET A 204 -3.13 -14.47 8.75
CA MET A 204 -3.97 -15.15 7.76
C MET A 204 -4.50 -16.53 8.22
N LYS A 205 -3.98 -17.09 9.32
CA LYS A 205 -4.35 -18.43 9.81
C LYS A 205 -5.49 -18.43 10.82
N LEU A 206 -5.88 -17.28 11.35
CA LEU A 206 -6.90 -17.18 12.41
C LEU A 206 -8.35 -17.24 11.91
N SER A 207 -8.61 -17.36 10.60
CA SER A 207 -9.98 -17.35 10.06
C SER A 207 -10.83 -18.55 10.49
N ASN A 208 -10.23 -19.64 10.99
CA ASN A 208 -10.95 -20.88 11.28
C ASN A 208 -11.41 -21.04 12.74
N ASP A 209 -11.01 -20.16 13.67
CA ASP A 209 -11.36 -20.26 15.11
C ASP A 209 -12.55 -19.33 15.49
N ILE A 210 -13.67 -19.44 14.79
CA ILE A 210 -14.84 -18.52 14.89
C ILE A 210 -15.72 -18.76 16.15
N ASN A 211 -15.39 -19.72 17.02
CA ASN A 211 -16.33 -20.13 18.09
C ASN A 211 -16.36 -19.25 19.34
N ASP A 212 -15.58 -18.17 19.46
CA ASP A 212 -15.56 -17.34 20.67
C ASP A 212 -16.28 -15.99 20.49
N THR A 213 -17.61 -16.05 20.61
CA THR A 213 -18.57 -14.93 20.54
C THR A 213 -18.55 -13.98 21.74
N LYS A 214 -17.56 -14.09 22.64
CA LYS A 214 -17.52 -13.38 23.94
C LYS A 214 -16.40 -12.37 24.11
N TRP A 215 -15.90 -11.74 23.04
CA TRP A 215 -14.95 -10.63 23.20
C TRP A 215 -15.64 -9.27 23.43
N ASN A 216 -16.14 -9.06 24.65
CA ASN A 216 -16.74 -7.79 25.07
C ASN A 216 -15.77 -6.84 25.80
N LYS A 217 -14.46 -7.05 25.68
CA LYS A 217 -13.46 -6.22 26.36
C LYS A 217 -12.75 -5.29 25.37
N VAL A 218 -12.79 -3.99 25.67
CA VAL A 218 -11.90 -3.00 25.06
C VAL A 218 -10.47 -3.45 25.34
N MET A 219 -9.63 -3.52 24.31
CA MET A 219 -8.21 -3.84 24.47
C MET A 219 -7.59 -2.85 25.47
N PRO A 220 -6.85 -3.31 26.50
CA PRO A 220 -6.18 -2.41 27.41
C PRO A 220 -5.19 -1.51 26.66
N ASN A 221 -5.15 -0.25 27.05
CA ASN A 221 -4.21 0.69 26.47
C ASN A 221 -2.78 0.43 26.99
N ALA A 222 -1.78 1.04 26.37
CA ALA A 222 -0.38 0.79 26.70
C ALA A 222 -0.07 1.08 28.19
N THR A 223 -0.66 2.13 28.77
CA THR A 223 -0.54 2.45 30.21
C THR A 223 -1.14 1.35 31.08
N GLU A 224 -2.36 0.89 30.80
CA GLU A 224 -3.01 -0.19 31.53
C GLU A 224 -2.20 -1.50 31.47
N LEU A 225 -1.63 -1.82 30.30
CA LEU A 225 -0.74 -2.97 30.13
C LEU A 225 0.53 -2.82 30.98
N SER A 226 1.14 -1.63 30.99
CA SER A 226 2.33 -1.37 31.80
C SER A 226 2.06 -1.48 33.30
N GLU A 227 0.91 -0.98 33.76
CA GLU A 227 0.47 -1.10 35.15
C GLU A 227 0.18 -2.55 35.54
N ALA A 228 -0.28 -3.37 34.60
CA ALA A 228 -0.44 -4.81 34.75
C ALA A 228 0.89 -5.60 34.69
N GLY A 229 2.04 -4.93 34.52
CA GLY A 229 3.37 -5.56 34.51
C GLY A 229 3.92 -5.92 33.13
N VAL A 230 3.25 -5.53 32.04
CA VAL A 230 3.77 -5.71 30.68
C VAL A 230 4.97 -4.79 30.45
N ARG A 231 6.07 -5.38 30.00
CA ARG A 231 7.28 -4.65 29.61
C ARG A 231 7.28 -4.42 28.11
N PHE A 232 7.56 -3.19 27.70
CA PHE A 232 7.65 -2.83 26.29
C PHE A 232 9.11 -2.75 25.84
N VAL A 233 9.45 -3.41 24.74
CA VAL A 233 10.79 -3.38 24.14
C VAL A 233 10.70 -3.00 22.67
N LYS A 234 11.54 -2.03 22.30
CA LYS A 234 11.75 -1.63 20.91
C LYS A 234 12.54 -2.71 20.17
N VAL A 235 12.01 -3.17 19.04
CA VAL A 235 12.79 -3.95 18.07
C VAL A 235 13.46 -2.97 17.12
N MET A 236 14.79 -2.89 17.18
CA MET A 236 15.59 -2.09 16.24
C MET A 236 15.90 -2.85 14.95
N ASN A 237 15.47 -4.10 14.85
CA ASN A 237 15.76 -4.88 13.67
C ASN A 237 14.90 -4.36 12.51
N HIS A 238 15.53 -3.81 11.48
CA HIS A 238 14.87 -3.39 10.25
C HIS A 238 14.25 -4.56 9.48
N THR A 239 14.31 -5.78 10.01
CA THR A 239 13.92 -7.02 9.35
C THR A 239 12.49 -7.47 9.63
N THR A 240 11.70 -6.69 10.37
CA THR A 240 10.33 -7.06 10.72
C THR A 240 9.38 -5.97 10.26
N SER A 241 8.25 -6.36 9.64
CA SER A 241 7.16 -5.44 9.28
C SER A 241 6.84 -4.49 10.43
N LEU A 242 6.48 -3.23 10.10
CA LEU A 242 5.98 -2.24 11.07
C LEU A 242 4.82 -2.74 11.94
N PHE A 243 4.09 -3.75 11.45
CA PHE A 243 2.93 -4.33 12.12
C PHE A 243 3.25 -5.63 12.88
N ASN A 244 4.52 -6.06 12.97
CA ASN A 244 4.89 -7.27 13.70
C ASN A 244 5.04 -7.03 15.21
N ILE A 245 3.91 -6.96 15.93
CA ILE A 245 3.89 -6.90 17.40
C ILE A 245 3.77 -8.30 17.96
N GLU A 246 4.66 -8.66 18.88
CA GLU A 246 4.63 -9.95 19.56
C GLU A 246 4.52 -9.74 21.07
N PHE A 247 3.83 -10.66 21.74
CA PHE A 247 3.74 -10.69 23.19
C PHE A 247 4.08 -12.09 23.70
N GLU A 248 5.13 -12.18 24.50
CA GLU A 248 5.59 -13.42 25.08
C GLU A 248 6.03 -13.17 26.53
N ASN A 249 5.49 -13.95 27.48
CA ASN A 249 5.93 -13.93 28.89
C ASN A 249 5.97 -12.53 29.54
N GLY A 250 4.94 -11.70 29.29
CA GLY A 250 4.86 -10.34 29.85
C GLY A 250 5.76 -9.32 29.14
N LEU A 251 6.39 -9.69 28.03
CA LEU A 251 7.21 -8.81 27.19
C LEU A 251 6.48 -8.56 25.87
N MET A 252 6.19 -7.29 25.59
CA MET A 252 5.64 -6.82 24.32
C MET A 252 6.76 -6.21 23.47
N THR A 253 7.07 -6.85 22.35
CA THR A 253 8.05 -6.37 21.37
C THR A 253 7.32 -5.61 20.26
N ILE A 254 7.77 -4.38 20.01
CA ILE A 254 7.14 -3.51 19.01
C ILE A 254 8.22 -2.95 18.08
N PRO A 255 8.05 -3.05 16.76
CA PRO A 255 8.92 -2.44 15.77
C PRO A 255 9.00 -0.91 15.95
N SER A 256 10.17 -0.34 15.66
CA SER A 256 10.32 1.12 15.62
C SER A 256 9.51 1.70 14.47
N LEU A 257 8.70 2.73 14.73
CA LEU A 257 8.00 3.48 13.70
C LEU A 257 8.50 4.93 13.64
N ASP A 258 9.04 5.33 12.50
CA ASP A 258 9.33 6.72 12.18
C ASP A 258 8.06 7.43 11.74
N VAL A 259 7.72 8.51 12.44
CA VAL A 259 6.50 9.28 12.19
C VAL A 259 6.87 10.60 11.52
N VAL A 260 6.40 10.79 10.29
CA VAL A 260 6.55 11.97 9.42
C VAL A 260 5.16 12.45 8.93
N ASP A 261 5.06 13.66 8.38
CA ASP A 261 3.77 14.26 8.01
C ASP A 261 2.90 13.40 7.07
N SER A 262 3.51 12.53 6.27
CA SER A 262 2.81 11.61 5.37
C SER A 262 2.44 10.26 6.00
N THR A 263 2.90 9.95 7.23
CA THR A 263 2.71 8.65 7.90
C THR A 263 1.24 8.30 8.06
N GLU A 264 0.35 9.28 8.25
CA GLU A 264 -1.08 9.02 8.49
C GLU A 264 -1.81 8.39 7.29
N ALA A 265 -1.36 8.65 6.06
CA ALA A 265 -2.07 8.22 4.85
C ALA A 265 -2.08 6.70 4.71
N LEU A 266 -0.94 6.03 4.85
CA LEU A 266 -0.84 4.60 4.58
C LEU A 266 -1.68 3.75 5.57
N PRO A 267 -1.58 3.89 6.90
CA PRO A 267 -2.41 3.14 7.84
C PRO A 267 -3.91 3.38 7.63
N ARG A 268 -4.31 4.61 7.28
CA ARG A 268 -5.70 4.94 6.99
C ARG A 268 -6.25 4.24 5.74
N ASN A 269 -5.42 4.06 4.72
CA ASN A 269 -5.80 3.36 3.50
C ASN A 269 -5.80 1.83 3.72
N PHE A 270 -4.88 1.29 4.52
CA PHE A 270 -4.97 -0.10 4.99
C PHE A 270 -6.24 -0.37 5.79
N ILE A 271 -6.58 0.50 6.75
CA ILE A 271 -7.81 0.39 7.51
C ILE A 271 -9.04 0.47 6.59
N ALA A 272 -9.08 1.43 5.65
CA ALA A 272 -10.17 1.54 4.70
C ALA A 272 -10.33 0.26 3.86
N TYR A 273 -9.21 -0.30 3.39
CA TYR A 273 -9.18 -1.55 2.65
C TYR A 273 -9.71 -2.72 3.49
N GLU A 274 -9.25 -2.87 4.74
CA GLU A 274 -9.73 -3.91 5.67
C GLU A 274 -11.24 -3.78 5.96
N GLN A 275 -11.77 -2.56 6.07
CA GLN A 275 -13.20 -2.35 6.32
C GLN A 275 -14.09 -2.62 5.11
N GLN A 276 -13.54 -2.58 3.89
CA GLN A 276 -14.23 -2.92 2.65
C GLN A 276 -14.05 -4.39 2.25
N SER A 277 -12.97 -5.03 2.70
CA SER A 277 -12.67 -6.43 2.41
C SER A 277 -13.31 -7.36 3.43
N THR A 278 -14.12 -8.31 2.96
CA THR A 278 -14.70 -9.37 3.81
C THR A 278 -13.67 -10.42 4.23
N ASP A 279 -12.49 -10.43 3.60
CA ASP A 279 -11.55 -11.56 3.62
C ASP A 279 -10.36 -11.35 4.59
N LEU A 280 -10.30 -10.21 5.28
CA LEU A 280 -9.16 -9.82 6.12
C LEU A 280 -9.55 -9.60 7.58
N GLN A 281 -8.64 -10.02 8.47
CA GLN A 281 -8.71 -9.70 9.89
C GLN A 281 -8.00 -8.37 10.15
N TYR A 282 -8.62 -7.56 10.99
CA TYR A 282 -8.24 -6.17 11.16
C TYR A 282 -6.93 -5.99 11.94
N LEU A 283 -6.00 -5.20 11.40
CA LEU A 283 -4.77 -4.75 12.06
C LEU A 283 -5.01 -3.42 12.79
N TYR A 284 -5.75 -3.44 13.89
CA TYR A 284 -6.03 -2.22 14.66
C TYR A 284 -5.02 -1.97 15.78
N PHE A 285 -4.44 -0.76 15.79
CA PHE A 285 -3.74 -0.18 16.94
C PHE A 285 -4.73 0.58 17.84
N ASN A 286 -4.66 0.36 19.16
CA ASN A 286 -5.45 1.10 20.15
C ASN A 286 -4.70 2.35 20.68
N LYS A 287 -5.46 3.26 21.29
CA LYS A 287 -5.31 4.72 21.47
C LYS A 287 -4.20 5.26 22.39
N ASP A 288 -3.24 4.47 22.87
CA ASP A 288 -2.24 4.99 23.83
C ASP A 288 -0.81 5.00 23.31
N VAL A 289 -0.53 6.11 22.63
CA VAL A 289 0.72 6.42 21.94
C VAL A 289 1.74 7.08 22.87
N SER A 290 1.27 7.64 24.00
CA SER A 290 2.09 8.41 24.93
C SER A 290 3.10 7.53 25.67
N LEU A 291 2.70 6.33 26.09
CA LEU A 291 3.61 5.37 26.71
C LEU A 291 4.59 4.77 25.69
N LEU A 292 4.10 4.40 24.50
CA LEU A 292 4.92 3.78 23.45
C LEU A 292 6.07 4.69 23.01
N ARG A 293 5.80 6.01 22.91
CA ARG A 293 6.84 7.00 22.63
C ARG A 293 7.87 7.15 23.75
N ARG A 294 7.46 7.18 25.03
CA ARG A 294 8.40 7.25 26.18
C ARG A 294 9.36 6.05 26.24
N LYS A 295 8.97 4.92 25.63
CA LYS A 295 9.79 3.72 25.47
C LYS A 295 10.62 3.71 24.17
N ILE A 296 10.65 4.84 23.42
CA ILE A 296 11.42 5.08 22.17
C ILE A 296 10.98 4.16 21.00
N ILE A 297 9.79 3.56 21.11
CA ILE A 297 9.20 2.68 20.09
C ILE A 297 8.70 3.50 18.90
N ILE A 298 8.29 4.75 19.14
CA ILE A 298 7.92 5.69 18.10
C ILE A 298 9.01 6.77 18.02
N ALA A 299 9.71 6.83 16.90
CA ALA A 299 10.66 7.89 16.59
C ALA A 299 9.90 9.05 15.92
N ASN A 300 9.94 10.22 16.54
CA ASN A 300 9.12 11.35 16.15
C ASN A 300 9.91 12.36 15.31
N TRP A 301 9.42 12.65 14.11
CA TRP A 301 9.96 13.67 13.21
C TRP A 301 8.96 14.80 12.90
N ILE A 302 7.78 14.82 13.55
CA ILE A 302 6.69 15.80 13.29
C ILE A 302 6.64 16.94 14.32
N GLY A 303 7.33 16.83 15.47
CA GLY A 303 7.35 17.92 16.47
C GLY A 303 7.24 17.45 17.92
N VAL A 304 6.20 17.84 18.64
CA VAL A 304 6.03 17.54 20.08
C VAL A 304 5.14 16.32 20.35
N ASP A 305 5.25 15.70 21.54
CA ASP A 305 4.57 14.45 21.94
C ASP A 305 3.07 14.44 21.71
N LYS A 306 2.46 15.61 21.91
CA LYS A 306 1.03 15.82 21.72
C LYS A 306 0.61 15.66 20.27
N GLU A 307 1.47 16.00 19.31
CA GLU A 307 1.15 15.93 17.87
C GLU A 307 1.20 14.50 17.36
N VAL A 308 2.18 13.70 17.79
CA VAL A 308 2.24 12.26 17.49
C VAL A 308 1.06 11.52 18.10
N ALA A 309 0.75 11.76 19.37
CA ALA A 309 -0.40 11.15 20.01
C ALA A 309 -1.72 11.55 19.32
N SER A 310 -1.83 12.83 18.91
CA SER A 310 -2.96 13.33 18.13
C SER A 310 -3.08 12.62 16.78
N LEU A 311 -1.97 12.39 16.06
CA LEU A 311 -1.97 11.70 14.77
C LEU A 311 -2.53 10.27 14.88
N PHE A 312 -2.02 9.46 15.80
CA PHE A 312 -2.53 8.09 15.98
C PHE A 312 -3.96 8.04 16.52
N ASN A 313 -4.32 8.96 17.42
CA ASN A 313 -5.72 9.08 17.85
C ASN A 313 -6.65 9.41 16.69
N LYS A 314 -6.21 10.26 15.76
CA LYS A 314 -6.97 10.59 14.55
C LYS A 314 -7.12 9.40 13.62
N ILE A 315 -6.10 8.53 13.47
CA ILE A 315 -6.18 7.33 12.62
C ILE A 315 -7.37 6.45 13.01
N GLY A 316 -7.69 6.35 14.31
CA GLY A 316 -8.85 5.62 14.82
C GLY A 316 -10.22 6.29 14.57
N ASN A 317 -10.28 7.50 14.01
CA ASN A 317 -11.54 8.18 13.75
C ASN A 317 -12.26 7.59 12.53
N GLY A 318 -13.52 7.23 12.70
CA GLY A 318 -14.35 6.63 11.64
C GLY A 318 -14.12 5.14 11.43
N VAL A 319 -13.26 4.54 12.25
CA VAL A 319 -13.00 3.10 12.29
C VAL A 319 -14.15 2.36 12.98
N THR A 320 -14.63 1.30 12.35
CA THR A 320 -15.57 0.33 12.94
C THR A 320 -14.77 -0.85 13.47
N THR A 321 -14.85 -1.10 14.77
CA THR A 321 -14.16 -2.22 15.42
C THR A 321 -15.00 -3.48 15.34
N TYR A 322 -14.39 -4.59 14.93
CA TYR A 322 -15.02 -5.92 14.92
C TYR A 322 -14.32 -6.85 15.92
N TYR A 323 -15.03 -7.92 16.33
CA TYR A 323 -14.57 -8.89 17.34
C TYR A 323 -13.35 -9.73 16.91
N ASN A 324 -13.00 -9.70 15.62
CA ASN A 324 -11.93 -10.47 14.99
C ASN A 324 -10.77 -9.55 14.59
N PHE A 325 -10.01 -9.05 15.56
CA PHE A 325 -8.78 -8.27 15.32
C PHE A 325 -7.55 -9.11 15.67
N TYR A 326 -6.47 -8.93 14.89
CA TYR A 326 -5.28 -9.79 14.96
C TYR A 326 -4.62 -9.83 16.34
N TYR A 327 -4.48 -8.66 16.99
CA TYR A 327 -3.82 -8.54 18.29
C TYR A 327 -4.67 -9.03 19.48
N ARG A 328 -5.81 -9.70 19.26
CA ARG A 328 -6.66 -10.23 20.35
C ARG A 328 -5.91 -11.25 21.21
N LYS A 329 -4.96 -11.98 20.62
CA LYS A 329 -4.10 -12.94 21.35
C LYS A 329 -2.98 -12.25 22.15
N VAL A 330 -2.76 -10.97 21.92
CA VAL A 330 -1.74 -10.12 22.57
C VAL A 330 -2.36 -9.35 23.75
N SER A 331 -3.69 -9.24 23.82
CA SER A 331 -4.46 -8.46 24.81
C SER A 331 -4.93 -9.24 26.03
#